data_AF-A0A8K9V3U9-F1
#
_entry.id   AF-A0A8K9V3U9-F1
#
_cell.length_a   1.000
_cell.length_b   1.000
_cell.length_c   1.000
_cell.angle_alpha   90.00
_cell.angle_beta   90.00
_cell.angle_gamma   90.00
#
_symmetry.space_group_name_H-M   'P 1'
#
loop_
_entity.id
_entity.type
_entity.pdbx_description
1 polymer ?
#
loop_
_entity_poly.entity_id
_entity_poly.type
_entity_poly.pdbx_seq_one_letter_code
_entity_poly.pdbx_strand_id
1 'polypeptide(L)'
;RPWISSFLLVCCTLSMLSLSCGGDIKAKTCSDVRQAYTAKGFSLVNVPHQEMSGEHLRVCPQGYTCCTSDMEEKLGQQSKLEFENLVEDTSQTLRTTLVSRHQQFDEFFLELLDNSEKSLNNMFTRTYGKLYMQNSELFQDLFTELKRYYTGGNVNLEEMLNDFWSRLLERMFQLLNSQYHFTDDYLECVSKYTDQLKPFGDVPRKLKAQVTRAFIAARTFVQGLMVGREVANRVAKVNVAPACIRALTKMLYCPYCRGLPGLKPCHNYCHNVMRGCLANQADLDPEWNLFIDAMLLVADRLEGPFNIEAIMEPIDVKISEAIMTMQENSMTVSAKVFQGCGQPKPSGMGSSRSARGISDVFNARFRPYSPEERPTTAAGTSLDRLVLDIKKKLKQSKKFWSNLPDEICIKDKLTESDEEQCWNSHAKARYFPEVVKDGLTNQLNNPEVAVDITRPDTLIRQQIMTLRVMTNKLRNAYNGNDIFFQDSSKSAALCSKRYPVLSVVHYLDQGP
;
A
#
# COMPACT_ATOMS: atom_id res chain seq x y z
N ARG A 1 -58.05 -11.24 -91.08
CA ARG A 1 -57.24 -11.96 -92.09
C ARG A 1 -56.97 -10.98 -93.23
N PRO A 2 -55.76 -10.84 -93.80
CA PRO A 2 -54.54 -11.65 -93.61
C PRO A 2 -53.43 -10.83 -92.90
N TRP A 3 -52.70 -11.33 -91.91
CA TRP A 3 -51.86 -12.54 -91.81
C TRP A 3 -50.38 -12.22 -92.00
N ILE A 4 -49.68 -12.21 -90.85
CA ILE A 4 -48.52 -13.05 -90.55
C ILE A 4 -47.37 -12.94 -91.55
N SER A 5 -46.34 -12.18 -91.19
CA SER A 5 -44.93 -12.58 -91.29
C SER A 5 -44.06 -11.34 -91.11
N SER A 6 -43.52 -11.13 -89.89
CA SER A 6 -42.29 -10.34 -89.64
C SER A 6 -41.89 -10.30 -88.16
N PHE A 7 -42.71 -10.83 -87.24
CA PHE A 7 -42.41 -10.85 -85.80
C PHE A 7 -41.77 -12.15 -85.28
N LEU A 8 -41.11 -12.94 -86.14
CA LEU A 8 -40.57 -14.26 -85.79
C LEU A 8 -39.07 -14.46 -86.05
N LEU A 9 -38.29 -13.39 -86.27
CA LEU A 9 -36.83 -13.52 -86.46
C LEU A 9 -35.94 -12.66 -85.54
N VAL A 10 -36.50 -11.98 -84.53
CA VAL A 10 -35.69 -11.23 -83.53
C VAL A 10 -35.84 -11.80 -82.11
N CYS A 11 -36.75 -12.75 -81.88
CA CYS A 11 -36.92 -13.40 -80.57
C CYS A 11 -36.18 -14.74 -80.40
N CYS A 12 -35.44 -15.23 -81.41
CA CYS A 12 -34.68 -16.49 -81.31
C CYS A 12 -33.15 -16.32 -81.17
N THR A 13 -32.63 -15.09 -81.10
CA THR A 13 -31.21 -14.82 -80.75
C THR A 13 -31.03 -14.21 -79.37
N LEU A 14 -32.11 -14.02 -78.60
CA LEU A 14 -32.11 -13.51 -77.23
C LEU A 14 -32.42 -14.59 -76.16
N SER A 15 -32.53 -15.87 -76.54
CA SER A 15 -32.78 -16.99 -75.61
C SER A 15 -31.62 -17.99 -75.47
N MET A 16 -30.40 -17.65 -75.89
CA MET A 16 -29.22 -18.52 -75.72
C MET A 16 -27.96 -17.77 -75.25
N LEU A 17 -28.13 -16.74 -74.43
CA LEU A 17 -27.06 -16.14 -73.62
C LEU A 17 -27.55 -15.88 -72.18
N SER A 18 -28.35 -16.79 -71.63
CA SER A 18 -28.33 -17.07 -70.20
C SER A 18 -27.12 -17.94 -69.90
N LEU A 19 -25.91 -17.39 -70.10
CA LEU A 19 -24.76 -17.90 -69.38
C LEU A 19 -25.04 -17.58 -67.92
N SER A 20 -25.38 -18.61 -67.17
CA SER A 20 -25.29 -18.65 -65.73
C SER A 20 -23.88 -18.21 -65.34
N CYS A 21 -23.67 -16.91 -65.10
CA CYS A 21 -22.71 -16.47 -64.08
C CYS A 21 -23.31 -16.84 -62.72
N GLY A 22 -23.51 -18.14 -62.49
CA GLY A 22 -23.24 -18.70 -61.17
C GLY A 22 -21.73 -18.59 -61.02
N GLY A 23 -21.25 -17.38 -60.70
CA GLY A 23 -19.95 -17.29 -60.07
C GLY A 23 -20.08 -18.16 -58.84
N ASP A 24 -19.41 -19.32 -58.85
CA ASP A 24 -19.10 -20.05 -57.64
C ASP A 24 -18.64 -19.00 -56.64
N ILE A 25 -19.49 -18.72 -55.64
CA ILE A 25 -19.07 -18.01 -54.45
C ILE A 25 -18.10 -18.98 -53.82
N LYS A 26 -16.82 -18.92 -54.23
CA LYS A 26 -15.75 -19.74 -53.68
C LYS A 26 -15.85 -19.54 -52.18
N ALA A 27 -16.29 -20.57 -51.48
CA ALA A 27 -16.38 -20.55 -50.03
C ALA A 27 -15.00 -20.13 -49.52
N LYS A 28 -14.94 -18.99 -48.84
CA LYS A 28 -13.68 -18.47 -48.31
C LYS A 28 -13.11 -19.52 -47.36
N THR A 29 -11.82 -19.76 -47.49
CA THR A 29 -11.13 -20.81 -46.74
C THR A 29 -10.78 -20.31 -45.34
N CYS A 30 -10.90 -21.17 -44.34
CA CYS A 30 -10.53 -20.84 -42.95
C CYS A 30 -9.06 -21.14 -42.64
N SER A 31 -8.19 -21.19 -43.66
CA SER A 31 -6.79 -21.65 -43.53
C SER A 31 -6.00 -20.79 -42.54
N ASP A 32 -6.09 -19.47 -42.66
CA ASP A 32 -5.36 -18.53 -41.81
C ASP A 32 -5.84 -18.61 -40.35
N VAL A 33 -7.16 -18.81 -40.15
CA VAL A 33 -7.76 -18.99 -38.82
C VAL A 33 -7.28 -20.29 -38.19
N ARG A 34 -7.23 -21.40 -38.95
CA ARG A 34 -6.71 -22.68 -38.47
C ARG A 34 -5.26 -22.54 -38.01
N GLN A 35 -4.42 -21.89 -38.82
CA GLN A 35 -3.02 -21.68 -38.47
C GLN A 35 -2.88 -20.83 -37.20
N ALA A 36 -3.60 -19.70 -37.12
CA ALA A 36 -3.55 -18.80 -35.96
C ALA A 36 -4.11 -19.46 -34.69
N TYR A 37 -5.15 -20.29 -34.80
CA TYR A 37 -5.74 -21.03 -33.69
C TYR A 37 -4.79 -22.11 -33.14
N THR A 38 -4.09 -22.84 -34.02
CA THR A 38 -3.05 -23.79 -33.61
C THR A 38 -1.82 -23.08 -33.02
N ALA A 39 -1.45 -21.90 -33.52
CA ALA A 39 -0.35 -21.11 -32.95
C ALA A 39 -0.62 -20.69 -31.49
N LYS A 40 -1.90 -20.61 -31.10
CA LYS A 40 -2.33 -20.38 -29.70
C LYS A 40 -2.37 -21.67 -28.86
N GLY A 41 -2.01 -22.82 -29.42
CA GLY A 41 -1.96 -24.11 -28.72
C GLY A 41 -3.28 -24.88 -28.72
N PHE A 42 -4.30 -24.45 -29.48
CA PHE A 42 -5.57 -25.15 -29.55
C PHE A 42 -5.56 -26.29 -30.58
N SER A 43 -6.34 -27.34 -30.29
CA SER A 43 -6.56 -28.47 -31.19
C SER A 43 -7.36 -28.06 -32.43
N LEU A 44 -6.99 -28.61 -33.59
CA LEU A 44 -7.71 -28.43 -34.86
C LEU A 44 -9.01 -29.24 -34.94
N VAL A 45 -9.29 -30.08 -33.94
CA VAL A 45 -10.55 -30.82 -33.84
C VAL A 45 -11.69 -29.80 -33.76
N ASN A 46 -12.66 -29.92 -34.67
CA ASN A 46 -13.83 -29.04 -34.81
C ASN A 46 -13.56 -27.63 -35.35
N VAL A 47 -12.39 -27.38 -35.97
CA VAL A 47 -12.18 -26.13 -36.74
C VAL A 47 -12.70 -26.35 -38.18
N PRO A 48 -13.57 -25.48 -38.71
CA PRO A 48 -14.03 -25.55 -40.09
C PRO A 48 -12.89 -25.43 -41.10
N HIS A 49 -13.06 -26.04 -42.29
CA HIS A 49 -12.14 -25.85 -43.42
C HIS A 49 -12.56 -24.66 -44.31
N GLN A 50 -13.86 -24.40 -44.37
CA GLN A 50 -14.49 -23.32 -45.12
C GLN A 50 -15.44 -22.55 -44.20
N GLU A 51 -15.76 -21.31 -44.56
CA GLU A 51 -16.75 -20.52 -43.83
C GLU A 51 -18.11 -21.25 -43.76
N MET A 52 -18.73 -21.20 -42.57
CA MET A 52 -20.04 -21.77 -42.29
C MET A 52 -21.00 -20.70 -41.76
N SER A 53 -22.30 -21.00 -41.68
CA SER A 53 -23.26 -20.12 -41.02
C SER A 53 -22.93 -19.98 -39.53
N GLY A 54 -22.94 -18.75 -39.01
CA GLY A 54 -22.60 -18.40 -37.63
C GLY A 54 -23.78 -18.11 -36.73
N GLU A 55 -24.96 -18.66 -37.02
CA GLU A 55 -26.16 -18.50 -36.18
C GLU A 55 -25.98 -19.02 -34.75
N HIS A 56 -25.05 -19.96 -34.54
CA HIS A 56 -24.73 -20.52 -33.22
C HIS A 56 -23.89 -19.60 -32.33
N LEU A 57 -23.29 -18.53 -32.88
CA LEU A 57 -22.41 -17.61 -32.15
C LEU A 57 -23.19 -16.78 -31.14
N ARG A 58 -22.63 -16.61 -29.94
CA ARG A 58 -23.24 -15.89 -28.81
C ARG A 58 -22.56 -14.57 -28.50
N VAL A 59 -21.29 -14.42 -28.88
CA VAL A 59 -20.48 -13.23 -28.58
C VAL A 59 -20.07 -12.51 -29.86
N CYS A 60 -19.57 -13.26 -30.84
CA CYS A 60 -19.17 -12.73 -32.12
C CYS A 60 -20.37 -12.36 -32.98
N PRO A 61 -20.25 -11.32 -33.83
CA PRO A 61 -21.36 -10.90 -34.68
C PRO A 61 -21.77 -12.03 -35.62
N GLN A 62 -23.07 -12.33 -35.68
CA GLN A 62 -23.63 -13.39 -36.53
C GLN A 62 -23.41 -13.09 -38.03
N GLY A 63 -23.15 -14.14 -38.80
CA GLY A 63 -22.80 -14.08 -40.23
C GLY A 63 -21.96 -15.30 -40.62
N TYR A 64 -21.32 -15.27 -41.80
CA TYR A 64 -20.35 -16.30 -42.17
C TYR A 64 -19.14 -16.27 -41.23
N THR A 65 -18.73 -17.46 -40.75
CA THR A 65 -17.73 -17.61 -39.70
C THR A 65 -16.82 -18.81 -39.92
N CYS A 66 -15.60 -18.70 -39.38
CA CYS A 66 -14.64 -19.80 -39.24
C CYS A 66 -14.59 -20.37 -37.81
N CYS A 67 -15.52 -19.99 -36.93
CA CYS A 67 -15.59 -20.47 -35.55
C CYS A 67 -16.85 -21.31 -35.31
N THR A 68 -16.67 -22.43 -34.59
CA THR A 68 -17.76 -23.18 -33.92
C THR A 68 -18.04 -22.60 -32.53
N SER A 69 -19.12 -23.04 -31.89
CA SER A 69 -19.43 -22.65 -30.49
C SER A 69 -18.30 -23.01 -29.53
N ASP A 70 -17.72 -24.20 -29.69
CA ASP A 70 -16.58 -24.67 -28.88
C ASP A 70 -15.35 -23.77 -29.05
N MET A 71 -15.10 -23.28 -30.27
CA MET A 71 -14.01 -22.34 -30.53
C MET A 71 -14.29 -20.99 -29.86
N GLU A 72 -15.51 -20.46 -29.98
CA GLU A 72 -15.90 -19.20 -29.35
C GLU A 72 -15.74 -19.26 -27.82
N GLU A 73 -16.12 -20.37 -27.18
CA GLU A 73 -15.95 -20.58 -25.75
C GLU A 73 -14.47 -20.62 -25.34
N LYS A 74 -13.64 -21.40 -26.04
CA LYS A 74 -12.20 -21.51 -25.76
C LYS A 74 -11.47 -20.19 -25.97
N LEU A 75 -11.80 -19.46 -27.03
CA LEU A 75 -11.27 -18.11 -27.29
C LEU A 75 -11.75 -17.12 -26.23
N GLY A 76 -12.96 -17.30 -25.69
CA GLY A 76 -13.45 -16.52 -24.57
C GLY A 76 -12.63 -16.74 -23.30
N GLN A 77 -12.34 -18.00 -22.96
CA GLN A 77 -11.45 -18.33 -21.84
C GLN A 77 -10.03 -17.79 -22.05
N GLN A 78 -9.51 -17.86 -23.27
CA GLN A 78 -8.20 -17.29 -23.61
C GLN A 78 -8.17 -15.76 -23.44
N SER A 79 -9.22 -15.07 -23.88
CA SER A 79 -9.31 -13.61 -23.74
C SER A 79 -9.28 -13.15 -22.28
N LYS A 80 -9.93 -13.93 -21.40
CA LYS A 80 -9.90 -13.71 -19.95
C LYS A 80 -8.47 -13.86 -19.41
N LEU A 81 -7.80 -14.96 -19.72
CA LEU A 81 -6.43 -15.23 -19.24
C LEU A 81 -5.44 -14.17 -19.73
N GLU A 82 -5.54 -13.76 -21.00
CA GLU A 82 -4.69 -12.70 -21.55
C GLU A 82 -4.94 -11.35 -20.88
N PHE A 83 -6.20 -11.01 -20.60
CA PHE A 83 -6.51 -9.81 -19.83
C PHE A 83 -5.97 -9.85 -18.40
N GLU A 84 -6.12 -10.98 -17.70
CA GLU A 84 -5.57 -11.16 -16.35
C GLU A 84 -4.04 -10.99 -16.35
N ASN A 85 -3.34 -11.56 -17.35
CA ASN A 85 -1.90 -11.38 -17.53
C ASN A 85 -1.53 -9.92 -17.86
N LEU A 86 -2.30 -9.24 -18.72
CA LEU A 86 -2.06 -7.82 -19.03
C LEU A 86 -2.15 -6.94 -17.78
N VAL A 87 -3.13 -7.18 -16.91
CA VAL A 87 -3.28 -6.46 -15.64
C VAL A 87 -2.15 -6.82 -14.66
N GLU A 88 -1.81 -8.11 -14.54
CA GLU A 88 -0.70 -8.58 -13.70
C GLU A 88 0.61 -7.91 -14.12
N ASP A 89 0.97 -7.99 -15.40
CA ASP A 89 2.24 -7.47 -15.92
C ASP A 89 2.31 -5.94 -15.86
N THR A 90 1.21 -5.25 -16.12
CA THR A 90 1.18 -3.77 -16.08
C THR A 90 1.21 -3.26 -14.63
N SER A 91 0.69 -4.02 -13.67
CA SER A 91 0.77 -3.70 -12.24
C SER A 91 2.03 -4.20 -11.54
N GLN A 92 2.84 -5.02 -12.19
CA GLN A 92 4.00 -5.68 -11.61
C GLN A 92 5.03 -4.70 -11.04
N THR A 93 5.35 -3.62 -11.76
CA THR A 93 6.33 -2.62 -11.31
C THR A 93 5.85 -1.91 -10.04
N LEU A 94 4.56 -1.55 -9.97
CA LEU A 94 3.98 -0.91 -8.79
C LEU A 94 4.07 -1.84 -7.57
N ARG A 95 3.61 -3.08 -7.74
CA ARG A 95 3.56 -4.09 -6.67
C ARG A 95 4.93 -4.45 -6.15
N THR A 96 5.86 -4.79 -7.03
CA THR A 96 7.24 -5.15 -6.65
C THR A 96 7.97 -3.99 -5.98
N THR A 97 7.75 -2.74 -6.45
CA THR A 97 8.31 -1.54 -5.81
C THR A 97 7.80 -1.38 -4.38
N LEU A 98 6.48 -1.47 -4.15
CA LEU A 98 5.92 -1.32 -2.81
C LEU A 98 6.35 -2.45 -1.86
N VAL A 99 6.46 -3.70 -2.35
CA VAL A 99 6.98 -4.83 -1.57
C VAL A 99 8.44 -4.60 -1.17
N SER A 100 9.30 -4.27 -2.13
CA SER A 100 10.73 -4.05 -1.89
C SER A 100 10.96 -2.86 -0.95
N ARG A 101 10.24 -1.75 -1.15
CA ARG A 101 10.41 -0.55 -0.31
C ARG A 101 9.87 -0.75 1.09
N HIS A 102 8.75 -1.46 1.24
CA HIS A 102 8.29 -1.87 2.57
C HIS A 102 9.38 -2.63 3.33
N GLN A 103 9.97 -3.66 2.72
CA GLN A 103 11.02 -4.47 3.36
C GLN A 103 12.26 -3.63 3.70
N GLN A 104 12.74 -2.81 2.76
CA GLN A 104 13.93 -1.97 2.98
C GLN A 104 13.77 -0.97 4.13
N PHE A 105 12.61 -0.30 4.22
CA PHE A 105 12.37 0.64 5.33
C PHE A 105 12.21 -0.09 6.66
N ASP A 106 11.54 -1.26 6.66
CA ASP A 106 11.32 -2.04 7.87
C ASP A 106 12.63 -2.58 8.44
N GLU A 107 13.47 -3.18 7.59
CA GLU A 107 14.81 -3.64 7.93
C GLU A 107 15.69 -2.49 8.44
N PHE A 108 15.70 -1.35 7.73
CA PHE A 108 16.49 -0.19 8.11
C PHE A 108 16.13 0.32 9.52
N PHE A 109 14.84 0.49 9.83
CA PHE A 109 14.45 1.00 11.15
C PHE A 109 14.74 0.01 12.28
N LEU A 110 14.56 -1.29 12.05
CA LEU A 110 14.92 -2.31 13.05
C LEU A 110 16.44 -2.36 13.29
N GLU A 111 17.24 -2.26 12.23
CA GLU A 111 18.70 -2.22 12.33
C GLU A 111 19.18 -0.96 13.04
N LEU A 112 18.58 0.21 12.76
CA LEU A 112 18.87 1.46 13.47
C LEU A 112 18.65 1.31 14.98
N LEU A 113 17.53 0.70 15.40
CA LEU A 113 17.25 0.47 16.83
C LEU A 113 18.26 -0.49 17.47
N ASP A 114 18.63 -1.55 16.77
CA ASP A 114 19.61 -2.53 17.25
C ASP A 114 21.03 -1.93 17.37
N ASN A 115 21.44 -1.14 16.38
CA ASN A 115 22.72 -0.44 16.38
C ASN A 115 22.77 0.63 17.48
N SER A 116 21.66 1.34 17.71
CA SER A 116 21.56 2.34 18.78
C SER A 116 21.65 1.70 20.16
N GLU A 117 21.03 0.54 20.36
CA GLU A 117 21.14 -0.25 21.60
C GLU A 117 22.59 -0.72 21.85
N LYS A 118 23.24 -1.27 20.81
CA LYS A 118 24.65 -1.68 20.87
C LYS A 118 25.57 -0.50 21.15
N SER A 119 25.34 0.66 20.52
CA SER A 119 26.10 1.89 20.76
C SER A 119 25.99 2.32 22.22
N LEU A 120 24.77 2.37 22.75
CA LEU A 120 24.54 2.69 24.17
C LEU A 120 25.29 1.73 25.08
N ASN A 121 25.15 0.43 24.87
CA ASN A 121 25.79 -0.58 25.70
C ASN A 121 27.32 -0.46 25.68
N ASN A 122 27.91 -0.24 24.51
CA ASN A 122 29.34 -0.06 24.35
C ASN A 122 29.84 1.23 25.03
N MET A 123 29.17 2.35 24.77
CA MET A 123 29.55 3.64 25.34
C MET A 123 29.40 3.62 26.87
N PHE A 124 28.30 3.07 27.40
CA PHE A 124 28.02 3.06 28.83
C PHE A 124 28.91 2.06 29.58
N THR A 125 29.25 0.91 28.98
CA THR A 125 30.24 -0.01 29.56
C THR A 125 31.60 0.66 29.69
N ARG A 126 32.04 1.42 28.67
CA ARG A 126 33.31 2.16 28.70
C ARG A 126 33.28 3.34 29.68
N THR A 127 32.14 4.03 29.79
CA THR A 127 32.01 5.29 30.56
C THR A 127 31.70 5.05 32.03
N TYR A 128 30.74 4.17 32.34
CA TYR A 128 30.23 3.93 33.69
C TYR A 128 30.65 2.57 34.27
N GLY A 129 31.19 1.67 33.44
CA GLY A 129 31.74 0.39 33.89
C GLY A 129 30.73 -0.46 34.67
N LYS A 130 31.16 -0.94 35.85
CA LYS A 130 30.35 -1.84 36.68
C LYS A 130 29.00 -1.24 37.10
N LEU A 131 28.91 0.07 37.29
CA LEU A 131 27.66 0.73 37.69
C LEU A 131 26.57 0.55 36.63
N TYR A 132 26.95 0.69 35.35
CA TYR A 132 26.05 0.40 34.25
C TYR A 132 25.75 -1.10 34.15
N MET A 133 26.76 -1.97 34.20
CA MET A 133 26.55 -3.42 34.06
C MET A 133 25.58 -4.01 35.11
N GLN A 134 25.53 -3.42 36.30
CA GLN A 134 24.60 -3.84 37.35
C GLN A 134 23.15 -3.33 37.15
N ASN A 135 22.95 -2.35 36.26
CA ASN A 135 21.67 -1.71 35.99
C ASN A 135 21.31 -1.73 34.50
N SER A 136 21.97 -2.58 33.70
CA SER A 136 21.83 -2.57 32.24
C SER A 136 20.44 -2.98 31.78
N GLU A 137 19.74 -3.80 32.57
CA GLU A 137 18.36 -4.25 32.32
C GLU A 137 17.41 -3.06 32.08
N LEU A 138 17.54 -1.97 32.83
CA LEU A 138 16.71 -0.76 32.66
C LEU A 138 16.81 -0.18 31.23
N PHE A 139 18.00 -0.20 30.64
CA PHE A 139 18.22 0.32 29.29
C PHE A 139 17.84 -0.70 28.21
N GLN A 140 18.04 -1.99 28.48
CA GLN A 140 17.58 -3.07 27.59
C GLN A 140 16.06 -3.11 27.47
N ASP A 141 15.35 -2.91 28.59
CA ASP A 141 13.88 -2.81 28.62
C ASP A 141 13.38 -1.63 27.79
N LEU A 142 14.04 -0.47 27.88
CA LEU A 142 13.73 0.70 27.05
C LEU A 142 13.78 0.36 25.55
N PHE A 143 14.87 -0.25 25.07
CA PHE A 143 14.99 -0.62 23.66
C PHE A 143 14.02 -1.73 23.25
N THR A 144 13.74 -2.67 24.16
CA THR A 144 12.75 -3.73 23.95
C THR A 144 11.35 -3.12 23.73
N GLU A 145 10.94 -2.18 24.57
CA GLU A 145 9.63 -1.52 24.43
C GLU A 145 9.58 -0.57 23.23
N LEU A 146 10.68 0.09 22.85
CA LEU A 146 10.77 0.86 21.60
C LEU A 146 10.58 -0.04 20.36
N LYS A 147 11.27 -1.20 20.31
CA LYS A 147 11.09 -2.20 19.25
C LYS A 147 9.67 -2.78 19.25
N ARG A 148 9.10 -3.04 20.43
CA ARG A 148 7.72 -3.53 20.59
C ARG A 148 6.69 -2.50 20.09
N TYR A 149 6.86 -1.22 20.40
CA TYR A 149 6.02 -0.17 19.84
C TYR A 149 6.13 -0.15 18.31
N TYR A 150 7.34 -0.15 17.76
CA TYR A 150 7.55 -0.09 16.32
C TYR A 150 6.87 -1.25 15.57
N THR A 151 7.05 -2.48 16.07
CA THR A 151 6.53 -3.72 15.45
C THR A 151 5.01 -3.91 15.57
N GLY A 152 4.30 -3.03 16.28
CA GLY A 152 2.84 -3.09 16.35
C GLY A 152 2.25 -3.33 17.74
N GLY A 153 3.09 -3.47 18.77
CA GLY A 153 2.66 -3.70 20.14
C GLY A 153 1.80 -2.56 20.71
N ASN A 154 0.94 -2.92 21.66
CA ASN A 154 0.12 -1.97 22.41
C ASN A 154 0.95 -1.28 23.50
N VAL A 155 1.78 -0.32 23.08
CA VAL A 155 2.71 0.42 23.93
C VAL A 155 2.37 1.91 23.84
N ASN A 156 2.29 2.58 24.99
CA ASN A 156 2.20 4.04 25.05
C ASN A 156 3.62 4.60 25.23
N LEU A 157 4.17 5.22 24.18
CA LEU A 157 5.54 5.76 24.22
C LEU A 157 5.74 6.80 25.31
N GLU A 158 4.75 7.65 25.57
CA GLU A 158 4.89 8.69 26.59
C GLU A 158 4.98 8.09 27.99
N GLU A 159 4.12 7.11 28.28
CA GLU A 159 4.10 6.39 29.56
C GLU A 159 5.38 5.59 29.76
N MET A 160 5.78 4.82 28.75
CA MET A 160 7.01 4.03 28.78
C MET A 160 8.25 4.90 29.01
N LEU A 161 8.35 6.06 28.34
CA LEU A 161 9.46 6.97 28.54
C LEU A 161 9.41 7.61 29.93
N ASN A 162 8.23 7.96 30.45
CA ASN A 162 8.11 8.47 31.83
C ASN A 162 8.54 7.42 32.86
N ASP A 163 8.14 6.15 32.68
CA ASP A 163 8.52 5.03 33.55
C ASP A 163 10.05 4.81 33.53
N PHE A 164 10.66 4.81 32.34
CA PHE A 164 12.12 4.75 32.20
C PHE A 164 12.83 5.84 33.03
N TRP A 165 12.40 7.10 32.88
CA TRP A 165 13.02 8.21 33.62
C TRP A 165 12.75 8.14 35.13
N SER A 166 11.58 7.68 35.57
CA SER A 166 11.27 7.47 36.99
C SER A 166 12.17 6.40 37.60
N ARG A 167 12.28 5.24 36.96
CA ARG A 167 13.16 4.16 37.41
C ARG A 167 14.62 4.58 37.41
N LEU A 168 15.06 5.34 36.41
CA LEU A 168 16.42 5.88 36.36
C LEU A 168 16.69 6.84 37.53
N LEU A 169 15.73 7.71 37.86
CA LEU A 169 15.82 8.61 39.00
C LEU A 169 16.02 7.85 40.31
N GLU A 170 15.19 6.84 40.56
CA GLU A 170 15.26 6.03 41.78
C GLU A 170 16.61 5.33 41.92
N ARG A 171 17.08 4.67 40.85
CA ARG A 171 18.39 4.00 40.84
C ARG A 171 19.53 4.97 41.06
N MET A 172 19.53 6.10 40.36
CA MET A 172 20.58 7.11 40.52
C MET A 172 20.57 7.76 41.90
N PHE A 173 19.39 8.03 42.45
CA PHE A 173 19.27 8.62 43.78
C PHE A 173 19.82 7.70 44.87
N GLN A 174 19.55 6.39 44.78
CA GLN A 174 20.14 5.37 45.66
C GLN A 174 21.67 5.30 45.50
N LEU A 175 22.19 5.31 44.27
CA LEU A 175 23.62 5.25 44.01
C LEU A 175 24.38 6.47 44.54
N LEU A 176 23.83 7.68 44.33
CA LEU A 176 24.44 8.94 44.78
C LEU A 176 24.35 9.12 46.30
N ASN A 177 23.39 8.47 46.96
CA ASN A 177 23.17 8.57 48.41
C ASN A 177 23.34 7.23 49.12
N SER A 178 24.31 6.41 48.70
CA SER A 178 24.52 5.04 49.20
C SER A 178 24.77 4.93 50.72
N GLN A 179 25.15 6.03 51.39
CA GLN A 179 25.24 6.08 52.85
C GLN A 179 23.87 5.98 53.57
N TYR A 180 22.76 6.02 52.84
CA TYR A 180 21.41 5.94 53.39
C TYR A 180 20.65 4.73 52.82
N HIS A 181 19.70 4.22 53.60
CA HIS A 181 18.75 3.20 53.17
C HIS A 181 17.42 3.86 52.80
N PHE A 182 16.92 3.57 51.60
CA PHE A 182 15.66 4.10 51.08
C PHE A 182 14.63 2.99 50.91
N THR A 183 13.42 3.21 51.44
CA THR A 183 12.25 2.33 51.22
C THR A 183 11.52 2.74 49.95
N ASP A 184 10.66 1.87 49.41
CA ASP A 184 9.85 2.16 48.23
C ASP A 184 8.96 3.40 48.43
N ASP A 185 8.31 3.54 49.59
CA ASP A 185 7.54 4.74 49.96
C ASP A 185 8.37 6.03 49.91
N TYR A 186 9.66 5.93 50.24
CA TYR A 186 10.55 7.09 50.21
C TYR A 186 10.89 7.46 48.77
N LEU A 187 11.14 6.46 47.91
CA LEU A 187 11.38 6.66 46.48
C LEU A 187 10.15 7.22 45.76
N GLU A 188 8.95 6.76 46.11
CA GLU A 188 7.70 7.35 45.61
C GLU A 188 7.60 8.83 46.01
N CYS A 189 8.03 9.19 47.23
CA CYS A 189 8.11 10.59 47.64
C CYS A 189 9.14 11.36 46.81
N VAL A 190 10.32 10.79 46.50
CA VAL A 190 11.33 11.42 45.62
C VAL A 190 10.71 11.75 44.26
N SER A 191 9.97 10.82 43.68
CA SER A 191 9.32 10.97 42.38
C SER A 191 8.34 12.16 42.34
N LYS A 192 7.72 12.55 43.47
CA LYS A 192 6.85 13.74 43.57
C LYS A 192 7.59 15.07 43.38
N TYR A 193 8.89 15.11 43.62
CA TYR A 193 9.71 16.32 43.44
C TYR A 193 10.32 16.44 42.04
N THR A 194 10.15 15.43 41.17
CA THR A 194 10.76 15.36 39.83
C THR A 194 10.44 16.58 38.98
N ASP A 195 9.18 17.00 38.91
CA ASP A 195 8.75 18.12 38.05
C ASP A 195 9.32 19.47 38.50
N GLN A 196 9.46 19.66 39.82
CA GLN A 196 9.98 20.89 40.41
C GLN A 196 11.50 20.96 40.32
N LEU A 197 12.18 19.85 40.59
CA LEU A 197 13.65 19.79 40.66
C LEU A 197 14.30 19.56 39.30
N LYS A 198 13.60 18.89 38.38
CA LYS A 198 14.13 18.48 37.07
C LYS A 198 15.54 17.91 37.19
N PRO A 199 15.71 16.78 37.91
CA PRO A 199 17.03 16.22 38.22
C PRO A 199 17.87 15.93 36.96
N PHE A 200 17.20 15.59 35.85
CA PHE A 200 17.80 15.34 34.54
C PHE A 200 17.77 16.55 33.59
N GLY A 201 17.51 17.75 34.11
CA GLY A 201 17.31 18.95 33.30
C GLY A 201 16.08 18.85 32.39
N ASP A 202 16.21 19.31 31.15
CA ASP A 202 15.12 19.29 30.16
C ASP A 202 15.16 18.11 29.19
N VAL A 203 16.16 17.22 29.35
CA VAL A 203 16.38 16.06 28.49
C VAL A 203 15.17 15.12 28.47
N PRO A 204 14.57 14.69 29.60
CA PRO A 204 13.42 13.79 29.57
C PRO A 204 12.24 14.33 28.76
N ARG A 205 11.92 15.63 28.94
CA ARG A 205 10.82 16.29 28.25
C ARG A 205 11.08 16.39 26.74
N LYS A 206 12.30 16.79 26.35
CA LYS A 206 12.70 16.91 24.95
C LYS A 206 12.74 15.55 24.26
N LEU A 207 13.41 14.58 24.86
CA LEU A 207 13.55 13.23 24.30
C LEU A 207 12.18 12.56 24.16
N LYS A 208 11.31 12.67 25.17
CA LYS A 208 9.93 12.17 25.08
C LYS A 208 9.19 12.71 23.86
N ALA A 209 9.19 14.02 23.66
CA ALA A 209 8.50 14.64 22.54
C ALA A 209 9.11 14.26 21.17
N GLN A 210 10.43 14.17 21.09
CA GLN A 210 11.15 13.84 19.86
C GLN A 210 10.99 12.37 19.47
N VAL A 211 11.24 11.45 20.41
CA VAL A 211 11.08 9.99 20.21
C VAL A 211 9.64 9.67 19.81
N THR A 212 8.64 10.20 20.52
CA THR A 212 7.23 9.94 20.22
C THR A 212 6.89 10.32 18.77
N ARG A 213 7.24 11.53 18.34
CA ARG A 213 6.95 12.00 16.98
C ARG A 213 7.71 11.21 15.91
N ALA A 214 8.98 10.91 16.16
CA ALA A 214 9.82 10.18 15.20
C ALA A 214 9.30 8.75 14.99
N PHE A 215 8.95 8.04 16.07
CA PHE A 215 8.43 6.68 15.99
C PHE A 215 7.03 6.61 15.39
N ILE A 216 6.14 7.56 15.69
CA ILE A 216 4.83 7.65 15.03
C ILE A 216 5.02 7.79 13.51
N ALA A 217 5.90 8.67 13.05
CA ALA A 217 6.16 8.87 11.63
C ALA A 217 6.74 7.61 10.97
N ALA A 218 7.80 7.03 11.54
CA ALA A 218 8.45 5.83 11.02
C ALA A 218 7.49 4.64 10.93
N ARG A 219 6.80 4.31 12.04
CA ARG A 219 5.83 3.20 12.11
C ARG A 219 4.69 3.40 11.11
N THR A 220 4.09 4.58 11.09
CA THR A 220 2.93 4.84 10.22
C THR A 220 3.33 4.83 8.75
N PHE A 221 4.53 5.29 8.41
CA PHE A 221 5.04 5.23 7.04
C PHE A 221 5.22 3.79 6.55
N VAL A 222 5.86 2.92 7.34
CA VAL A 222 6.05 1.50 6.98
C VAL A 222 4.71 0.78 6.85
N GLN A 223 3.78 1.03 7.78
CA GLN A 223 2.42 0.49 7.67
C GLN A 223 1.68 1.02 6.45
N GLY A 224 1.90 2.28 6.07
CA GLY A 224 1.39 2.84 4.82
C GLY A 224 1.90 2.06 3.61
N LEU A 225 3.21 1.79 3.53
CA LEU A 225 3.77 0.93 2.47
C LEU A 225 3.17 -0.48 2.49
N MET A 226 2.95 -1.06 3.68
CA MET A 226 2.32 -2.36 3.86
C MET A 226 0.89 -2.40 3.30
N VAL A 227 0.08 -1.39 3.62
CA VAL A 227 -1.28 -1.25 3.11
C VAL A 227 -1.27 -1.02 1.60
N GLY A 228 -0.37 -0.16 1.11
CA GLY A 228 -0.20 0.11 -0.32
C GLY A 228 0.11 -1.15 -1.11
N ARG A 229 1.08 -1.98 -0.66
CA ARG A 229 1.40 -3.26 -1.32
C ARG A 229 0.21 -4.23 -1.30
N GLU A 230 -0.53 -4.30 -0.19
CA GLU A 230 -1.64 -5.23 -0.04
C GLU A 230 -2.81 -4.85 -0.96
N VAL A 231 -3.17 -3.57 -1.00
CA VAL A 231 -4.19 -3.03 -1.91
C VAL A 231 -3.79 -3.30 -3.36
N ALA A 232 -2.55 -2.97 -3.75
CA ALA A 232 -2.07 -3.20 -5.12
C ALA A 232 -2.12 -4.69 -5.52
N ASN A 233 -1.73 -5.60 -4.63
CA ASN A 233 -1.77 -7.04 -4.89
C ASN A 233 -3.21 -7.59 -4.99
N ARG A 234 -4.14 -7.09 -4.17
CA ARG A 234 -5.54 -7.56 -4.15
C ARG A 234 -6.32 -7.03 -5.34
N VAL A 235 -6.17 -5.75 -5.68
CA VAL A 235 -6.91 -5.08 -6.75
C VAL A 235 -6.52 -5.62 -8.13
N ALA A 236 -5.25 -5.96 -8.33
CA ALA A 236 -4.76 -6.58 -9.57
C ALA A 236 -5.37 -7.97 -9.84
N LYS A 237 -5.93 -8.63 -8.82
CA LYS A 237 -6.46 -10.00 -8.88
C LYS A 237 -7.99 -10.06 -8.74
N VAL A 238 -8.67 -8.95 -8.95
CA VAL A 238 -10.15 -8.91 -8.97
C VAL A 238 -10.68 -9.74 -10.12
N ASN A 239 -11.72 -10.53 -9.85
CA ASN A 239 -12.30 -11.42 -10.84
C ASN A 239 -12.88 -10.64 -12.04
N VAL A 240 -12.63 -11.13 -13.25
CA VAL A 240 -13.17 -10.56 -14.49
C VAL A 240 -14.67 -10.86 -14.61
N ALA A 241 -15.48 -9.81 -14.76
CA ALA A 241 -16.93 -9.96 -14.91
C ALA A 241 -17.30 -10.64 -16.26
N PRO A 242 -18.39 -11.44 -16.32
CA PRO A 242 -18.80 -12.10 -17.56
C PRO A 242 -19.06 -11.14 -18.74
N ALA A 243 -19.59 -9.93 -18.47
CA ALA A 243 -19.77 -8.91 -19.49
C ALA A 243 -18.43 -8.44 -20.09
N CYS A 244 -17.41 -8.31 -19.26
CA CYS A 244 -16.05 -7.99 -19.70
C CYS A 244 -15.45 -9.13 -20.52
N ILE A 245 -15.60 -10.40 -20.11
CA ILE A 245 -15.11 -11.54 -20.90
C ILE A 245 -15.73 -11.53 -22.31
N ARG A 246 -17.03 -11.28 -22.43
CA ARG A 246 -17.69 -11.15 -23.74
C ARG A 246 -17.10 -10.01 -24.57
N ALA A 247 -16.91 -8.83 -23.97
CA ALA A 247 -16.34 -7.68 -24.67
C ALA A 247 -14.87 -7.91 -25.11
N LEU A 248 -14.05 -8.52 -24.25
CA LEU A 248 -12.67 -8.91 -24.56
C LEU A 248 -12.62 -9.93 -25.69
N THR A 249 -13.50 -10.94 -25.66
CA THR A 249 -13.63 -11.92 -26.75
C THR A 249 -14.01 -11.24 -28.05
N LYS A 250 -14.99 -10.32 -28.01
CA LYS A 250 -15.43 -9.51 -29.16
C LYS A 250 -14.29 -8.69 -29.75
N MET A 251 -13.45 -8.14 -28.89
CA MET A 251 -12.34 -7.27 -29.28
C MET A 251 -11.15 -8.06 -29.84
N LEU A 252 -10.72 -9.13 -29.16
CA LEU A 252 -9.48 -9.84 -29.46
C LEU A 252 -9.67 -10.99 -30.45
N TYR A 253 -10.80 -11.68 -30.41
CA TYR A 253 -10.94 -12.99 -31.07
C TYR A 253 -12.07 -13.10 -32.08
N CYS A 254 -13.06 -12.21 -32.08
CA CYS A 254 -14.03 -12.21 -33.18
C CYS A 254 -13.45 -11.87 -34.57
N PRO A 255 -12.29 -11.18 -34.71
CA PRO A 255 -11.58 -11.14 -35.98
C PRO A 255 -11.19 -12.53 -36.50
N TYR A 256 -10.78 -13.46 -35.62
CA TYR A 256 -10.49 -14.85 -36.02
C TYR A 256 -11.73 -15.50 -36.62
N CYS A 257 -12.87 -15.33 -35.97
CA CYS A 257 -14.13 -15.89 -36.45
C CYS A 257 -14.58 -15.28 -37.78
N ARG A 258 -14.17 -14.05 -38.10
CA ARG A 258 -14.42 -13.38 -39.39
C ARG A 258 -13.33 -13.60 -40.44
N GLY A 259 -12.40 -14.54 -40.23
CA GLY A 259 -11.34 -14.83 -41.20
C GLY A 259 -10.19 -13.82 -41.21
N LEU A 260 -10.07 -12.98 -40.17
CA LEU A 260 -9.11 -11.89 -40.06
C LEU A 260 -8.25 -11.99 -38.78
N PRO A 261 -7.56 -13.12 -38.52
CA PRO A 261 -6.88 -13.36 -37.24
C PRO A 261 -5.73 -12.38 -36.92
N GLY A 262 -5.15 -11.73 -37.94
CA GLY A 262 -4.09 -10.73 -37.76
C GLY A 262 -4.58 -9.29 -37.53
N LEU A 263 -5.89 -9.05 -37.59
CA LEU A 263 -6.47 -7.72 -37.48
C LEU A 263 -6.58 -7.30 -36.01
N LYS A 264 -5.88 -6.22 -35.64
CA LYS A 264 -5.88 -5.68 -34.28
C LYS A 264 -7.04 -4.71 -34.03
N PRO A 265 -7.51 -4.56 -32.78
CA PRO A 265 -8.54 -3.60 -32.43
C PRO A 265 -8.10 -2.15 -32.68
N CYS A 266 -9.08 -1.30 -33.00
CA CYS A 266 -8.88 0.14 -33.02
C CYS A 266 -8.53 0.67 -31.63
N HIS A 267 -7.76 1.76 -31.58
CA HIS A 267 -7.33 2.39 -30.33
C HIS A 267 -8.51 2.69 -29.38
N ASN A 268 -9.44 3.55 -29.81
CA ASN A 268 -10.60 3.93 -28.99
C ASN A 268 -11.51 2.75 -28.63
N TYR A 269 -11.58 1.73 -29.49
CA TYR A 269 -12.32 0.50 -29.18
C TYR A 269 -11.70 -0.22 -27.99
N CYS A 270 -10.37 -0.36 -27.97
CA CYS A 270 -9.64 -0.92 -26.85
C CYS A 270 -9.91 -0.14 -25.56
N HIS A 271 -9.83 1.20 -25.60
CA HIS A 271 -10.08 2.01 -24.41
C HIS A 271 -11.49 1.83 -23.86
N ASN A 272 -12.52 1.78 -24.71
CA ASN A 272 -13.90 1.56 -24.23
C ASN A 272 -14.08 0.18 -23.59
N VAL A 273 -13.48 -0.87 -24.17
CA VAL A 273 -13.49 -2.21 -23.54
C VAL A 273 -12.74 -2.19 -22.20
N MET A 274 -11.52 -1.66 -22.18
CA MET A 274 -10.67 -1.67 -20.99
C MET A 274 -11.24 -0.81 -19.85
N ARG A 275 -11.78 0.38 -20.15
CA ARG A 275 -12.44 1.25 -19.15
C ARG A 275 -13.72 0.62 -18.58
N GLY A 276 -14.48 -0.11 -19.40
CA GLY A 276 -15.62 -0.89 -18.93
C GLY A 276 -15.21 -2.05 -18.01
N CYS A 277 -14.16 -2.79 -18.40
CA CYS A 277 -13.62 -3.90 -17.64
C CYS A 277 -12.95 -3.49 -16.31
N LEU A 278 -12.26 -2.36 -16.30
CA LEU A 278 -11.48 -1.84 -15.16
C LEU A 278 -12.20 -0.72 -14.40
N ALA A 279 -13.52 -0.57 -14.61
CA ALA A 279 -14.29 0.53 -14.07
C ALA A 279 -14.28 0.59 -12.54
N ASN A 280 -14.34 -0.56 -11.88
CA ASN A 280 -14.25 -0.65 -10.43
C ASN A 280 -12.83 -0.32 -9.93
N GLN A 281 -11.79 -0.75 -10.64
CA GLN A 281 -10.40 -0.44 -10.31
C GLN A 281 -10.16 1.08 -10.40
N ALA A 282 -10.70 1.75 -11.42
CA ALA A 282 -10.60 3.19 -11.58
C ALA A 282 -11.26 3.98 -10.42
N ASP A 283 -12.30 3.44 -9.76
CA ASP A 283 -12.91 4.06 -8.57
C ASP A 283 -11.94 4.13 -7.37
N LEU A 284 -10.83 3.38 -7.35
CA LEU A 284 -9.79 3.53 -6.32
C LEU A 284 -8.96 4.80 -6.50
N ASP A 285 -8.85 5.32 -7.72
CA ASP A 285 -7.86 6.33 -8.07
C ASP A 285 -7.92 7.58 -7.16
N PRO A 286 -9.10 8.14 -6.83
CA PRO A 286 -9.18 9.29 -5.93
C PRO A 286 -8.57 9.02 -4.55
N GLU A 287 -8.94 7.92 -3.90
CA GLU A 287 -8.42 7.59 -2.56
C GLU A 287 -6.96 7.14 -2.61
N TRP A 288 -6.55 6.48 -3.70
CA TRP A 288 -5.15 6.14 -3.93
C TRP A 288 -4.28 7.39 -4.00
N ASN A 289 -4.67 8.41 -4.77
CA ASN A 289 -3.92 9.65 -4.84
C ASN A 289 -3.87 10.38 -3.49
N LEU A 290 -4.98 10.43 -2.74
CA LEU A 290 -5.01 11.01 -1.39
C LEU A 290 -4.10 10.25 -0.42
N PHE A 291 -4.06 8.92 -0.53
CA PHE A 291 -3.15 8.06 0.23
C PHE A 291 -1.69 8.36 -0.12
N ILE A 292 -1.35 8.44 -1.42
CA ILE A 292 -0.01 8.78 -1.89
C ILE A 292 0.41 10.17 -1.39
N ASP A 293 -0.49 11.15 -1.43
CA ASP A 293 -0.21 12.49 -0.89
C ASP A 293 0.08 12.45 0.62
N ALA A 294 -0.71 11.68 1.38
CA ALA A 294 -0.47 11.52 2.81
C ALA A 294 0.86 10.78 3.10
N MET A 295 1.22 9.78 2.29
CA MET A 295 2.52 9.11 2.36
C MET A 295 3.68 10.09 2.12
N LEU A 296 3.55 10.97 1.12
CA LEU A 296 4.57 11.99 0.81
C LEU A 296 4.73 12.99 1.97
N LEU A 297 3.65 13.40 2.62
CA LEU A 297 3.71 14.27 3.81
C LEU A 297 4.49 13.63 4.96
N VAL A 298 4.26 12.34 5.25
CA VAL A 298 5.02 11.63 6.29
C VAL A 298 6.46 11.40 5.86
N ALA A 299 6.73 11.16 4.57
CA ALA A 299 8.09 11.08 4.05
C ALA A 299 8.88 12.37 4.27
N ASP A 300 8.26 13.55 4.12
CA ASP A 300 8.89 14.84 4.44
C ASP A 300 9.26 14.97 5.93
N ARG A 301 8.54 14.29 6.84
CA ARG A 301 8.92 14.22 8.26
C ARG A 301 10.14 13.34 8.50
N LEU A 302 10.30 12.27 7.72
CA LEU A 302 11.46 11.37 7.78
C LEU A 302 12.72 12.00 7.20
N GLU A 303 12.59 12.98 6.31
CA GLU A 303 13.71 13.81 5.80
C GLU A 303 14.04 15.00 6.74
N GLY A 304 13.13 15.33 7.66
CA GLY A 304 13.28 16.49 8.54
C GLY A 304 14.34 16.32 9.64
N PRO A 305 14.72 17.42 10.32
CA PRO A 305 15.79 17.42 11.34
C PRO A 305 15.45 16.67 12.64
N PHE A 306 14.21 16.20 12.78
CA PHE A 306 13.73 15.41 13.93
C PHE A 306 13.26 14.03 13.49
N ASN A 307 13.88 13.47 12.45
CA ASN A 307 13.62 12.10 12.00
C ASN A 307 14.18 11.07 13.00
N ILE A 308 13.81 9.81 12.81
CA ILE A 308 14.17 8.73 13.74
C ILE A 308 15.68 8.47 13.80
N GLU A 309 16.41 8.61 12.70
CA GLU A 309 17.88 8.46 12.66
C GLU A 309 18.55 9.54 13.52
N ALA A 310 18.17 10.80 13.32
CA ALA A 310 18.70 11.95 14.07
C ALA A 310 18.42 11.90 15.58
N ILE A 311 17.38 11.19 16.01
CA ILE A 311 17.02 11.04 17.43
C ILE A 311 17.64 9.77 18.05
N MET A 312 17.60 8.65 17.33
CA MET A 312 18.06 7.36 17.85
C MET A 312 19.58 7.24 17.86
N GLU A 313 20.28 7.75 16.85
CA GLU A 313 21.73 7.64 16.82
C GLU A 313 22.42 8.31 18.03
N PRO A 314 22.06 9.54 18.48
CA PRO A 314 22.66 10.16 19.66
C PRO A 314 21.91 9.88 20.96
N ILE A 315 21.04 8.86 21.01
CA ILE A 315 20.24 8.61 22.21
C ILE A 315 21.12 8.26 23.42
N ASP A 316 22.22 7.55 23.20
CA ASP A 316 23.22 7.20 24.20
C ASP A 316 23.86 8.44 24.82
N VAL A 317 24.32 9.38 23.99
CA VAL A 317 24.89 10.66 24.42
C VAL A 317 23.86 11.47 25.20
N LYS A 318 22.60 11.50 24.74
CA LYS A 318 21.53 12.26 25.40
C LYS A 318 21.16 11.70 26.77
N ILE A 319 21.08 10.38 26.90
CA ILE A 319 20.85 9.73 28.20
C ILE A 319 22.05 9.97 29.11
N SER A 320 23.28 9.91 28.58
CA SER A 320 24.50 10.23 29.35
C SER A 320 24.52 11.68 29.85
N GLU A 321 24.12 12.65 29.02
CA GLU A 321 23.98 14.06 29.37
C GLU A 321 22.98 14.26 30.54
N ALA A 322 21.85 13.55 30.52
CA ALA A 322 20.89 13.56 31.62
C ALA A 322 21.50 13.02 32.92
N ILE A 323 22.19 11.87 32.85
CA ILE A 323 22.87 11.25 33.98
C ILE A 323 23.90 12.22 34.58
N MET A 324 24.72 12.85 33.74
CA MET A 324 25.70 13.86 34.19
C MET A 324 25.03 15.06 34.86
N THR A 325 23.92 15.56 34.29
CA THR A 325 23.15 16.67 34.86
C THR A 325 22.64 16.34 36.27
N MET A 326 22.18 15.11 36.51
CA MET A 326 21.74 14.68 37.84
C MET A 326 22.91 14.55 38.82
N GLN A 327 24.08 14.11 38.37
CA GLN A 327 25.29 14.04 39.20
C GLN A 327 25.74 15.43 39.66
N GLU A 328 25.79 16.40 38.74
CA GLU A 328 26.16 17.78 39.05
C GLU A 328 25.19 18.44 40.03
N ASN A 329 23.89 18.15 39.90
CA ASN A 329 22.84 18.69 40.77
C ASN A 329 22.55 17.85 42.01
N SER A 330 23.29 16.76 42.24
CA SER A 330 23.01 15.73 43.25
C SER A 330 22.80 16.31 44.66
N MET A 331 23.69 17.20 45.09
CA MET A 331 23.63 17.83 46.42
C MET A 331 22.35 18.66 46.60
N THR A 332 21.98 19.44 45.59
CA THR A 332 20.77 20.27 45.60
C THR A 332 19.50 19.41 45.60
N VAL A 333 19.49 18.36 44.77
CA VAL A 333 18.38 17.40 44.70
C VAL A 333 18.20 16.70 46.04
N SER A 334 19.27 16.10 46.59
CA SER A 334 19.23 15.42 47.89
C SER A 334 18.80 16.37 49.01
N ALA A 335 19.31 17.60 49.07
CA ALA A 335 18.94 18.55 50.12
C ALA A 335 17.43 18.87 50.12
N LYS A 336 16.85 19.15 48.95
CA LYS A 336 15.41 19.43 48.84
C LYS A 336 14.55 18.21 49.11
N VAL A 337 14.99 17.04 48.63
CA VAL A 337 14.29 15.77 48.89
C VAL A 337 14.31 15.43 50.37
N PHE A 338 15.43 15.60 51.08
CA PHE A 338 15.50 15.34 52.53
C PHE A 338 14.65 16.33 53.33
N GLN A 339 14.58 17.59 52.88
CA GLN A 339 13.67 18.58 53.48
C GLN A 339 12.20 18.20 53.27
N GLY A 340 11.86 17.66 52.09
CA GLY A 340 10.48 17.37 51.69
C GLY A 340 9.94 16.00 52.11
N CYS A 341 10.77 14.96 52.04
CA CYS A 341 10.44 13.57 52.35
C CYS A 341 10.95 13.13 53.74
N GLY A 342 11.73 13.97 54.42
CA GLY A 342 12.33 13.68 55.72
C GLY A 342 13.74 13.08 55.62
N GLN A 343 14.48 13.13 56.73
CA GLN A 343 15.85 12.61 56.79
C GLN A 343 15.85 11.07 56.66
N PRO A 344 16.56 10.49 55.67
CA PRO A 344 16.60 9.04 55.50
C PRO A 344 17.48 8.37 56.58
N LYS A 345 17.22 7.08 56.83
CA LYS A 345 17.98 6.31 57.83
C LYS A 345 19.41 6.05 57.33
N PRO A 346 20.45 6.30 58.14
CA PRO A 346 21.81 5.93 57.79
C PRO A 346 21.93 4.43 57.56
N SER A 347 22.62 4.04 56.49
CA SER A 347 23.04 2.67 56.26
C SER A 347 23.98 2.25 57.40
N GLY A 348 23.70 1.13 58.06
CA GLY A 348 24.47 0.64 59.20
C GLY A 348 25.98 0.56 58.92
N MET A 349 26.78 0.63 59.98
CA MET A 349 28.24 0.89 60.04
C MET A 349 29.15 -0.04 59.19
N GLY A 350 28.60 -1.02 58.47
CA GLY A 350 29.30 -1.92 57.55
C GLY A 350 29.35 -1.50 56.07
N SER A 351 28.46 -0.62 55.59
CA SER A 351 28.44 -0.20 54.16
C SER A 351 29.34 1.00 53.84
N SER A 352 29.85 1.71 54.85
CA SER A 352 30.63 2.94 54.65
C SER A 352 32.01 2.74 53.99
N ARG A 353 32.53 1.51 53.94
CA ARG A 353 33.78 1.20 53.22
C ARG A 353 33.60 1.09 51.70
N SER A 354 32.39 0.76 51.21
CA SER A 354 32.09 0.68 49.76
C SER A 354 31.64 2.01 49.15
N ALA A 355 31.10 2.93 49.96
CA ALA A 355 30.59 4.23 49.49
C ALA A 355 31.69 5.18 48.98
N ARG A 356 32.92 5.12 49.54
CA ARG A 356 34.05 5.93 49.04
C ARG A 356 34.43 5.59 47.60
N GLY A 357 34.28 4.33 47.18
CA GLY A 357 34.60 3.90 45.83
C GLY A 357 33.63 4.37 44.76
N ILE A 358 32.35 4.59 45.09
CA ILE A 358 31.33 5.03 44.11
C ILE A 358 31.49 6.52 43.80
N SER A 359 31.76 7.34 44.82
CA SER A 359 32.08 8.77 44.62
C SER A 359 33.36 8.95 43.80
N ASP A 360 34.38 8.11 43.98
CA ASP A 360 35.62 8.17 43.20
C ASP A 360 35.42 7.70 41.73
N VAL A 361 34.48 6.78 41.47
CA VAL A 361 34.12 6.35 40.11
C VAL A 361 33.40 7.45 39.32
N PHE A 362 32.54 8.26 39.98
CA PHE A 362 31.91 9.42 39.34
C PHE A 362 32.86 10.63 39.20
N ASN A 363 33.93 10.70 40.01
CA ASN A 363 34.97 11.73 39.93
C ASN A 363 36.11 11.37 38.94
N ALA A 364 36.12 10.17 38.37
CA ALA A 364 37.08 9.80 37.33
C ALA A 364 36.82 10.68 36.10
N ARG A 365 37.79 11.55 35.77
CA ARG A 365 37.76 12.41 34.57
C ARG A 365 37.25 11.63 33.37
N PHE A 366 36.01 11.92 32.97
CA PHE A 366 35.40 11.38 31.76
C PHE A 366 36.36 11.59 30.59
N ARG A 367 36.79 10.49 29.95
CA ARG A 367 37.39 10.61 28.62
C ARG A 367 36.27 11.07 27.69
N PRO A 368 36.41 12.21 26.98
CA PRO A 368 35.45 12.59 25.97
C PRO A 368 35.34 11.42 24.99
N TYR A 369 34.13 10.90 24.85
CA TYR A 369 33.83 10.00 23.75
C TYR A 369 34.06 10.80 22.46
N SER A 370 35.08 10.44 21.67
CA SER A 370 35.06 10.84 20.28
C SER A 370 33.90 10.08 19.66
N PRO A 371 32.98 10.73 18.92
CA PRO A 371 32.09 10.00 18.06
C PRO A 371 33.00 9.22 17.09
N GLU A 372 33.24 7.93 17.36
CA GLU A 372 33.61 7.03 16.29
C GLU A 372 32.52 7.22 15.24
N GLU A 373 32.90 7.39 13.96
CA GLU A 373 31.94 7.45 12.86
C GLU A 373 30.95 6.31 13.10
N ARG A 374 29.72 6.67 13.50
CA ARG A 374 28.71 5.68 13.82
C ARG A 374 28.60 4.81 12.60
N PRO A 375 28.58 3.48 12.74
CA PRO A 375 28.39 2.63 11.60
C PRO A 375 27.14 3.13 10.89
N THR A 376 27.31 3.72 9.71
CA THR A 376 26.20 3.84 8.77
C THR A 376 25.62 2.45 8.70
N THR A 377 24.30 2.31 8.86
CA THR A 377 23.57 1.05 8.69
C THR A 377 24.23 0.22 7.58
N ALA A 378 24.38 -1.09 7.79
CA ALA A 378 25.38 -1.98 7.18
C ALA A 378 25.44 -2.01 5.63
N ALA A 379 24.58 -1.26 4.94
CA ALA A 379 24.58 -1.02 3.50
C ALA A 379 25.12 0.37 3.04
N GLY A 380 25.56 1.26 3.95
CA GLY A 380 25.97 2.62 3.58
C GLY A 380 24.82 3.48 3.01
N THR A 381 23.58 3.09 3.28
CA THR A 381 22.37 3.77 2.84
C THR A 381 21.86 4.70 3.93
N SER A 382 21.93 6.02 3.72
CA SER A 382 21.28 6.96 4.64
C SER A 382 19.76 6.92 4.48
N LEU A 383 19.03 7.21 5.56
CA LEU A 383 17.57 7.37 5.54
C LEU A 383 17.14 8.35 4.44
N ASP A 384 17.90 9.45 4.27
CA ASP A 384 17.64 10.46 3.25
C ASP A 384 17.59 9.87 1.84
N ARG A 385 18.53 8.98 1.48
CA ARG A 385 18.54 8.34 0.16
C ARG A 385 17.34 7.43 -0.04
N LEU A 386 16.94 6.68 0.99
CA LEU A 386 15.74 5.83 0.94
C LEU A 386 14.48 6.68 0.77
N VAL A 387 14.37 7.78 1.53
CA VAL A 387 13.24 8.71 1.50
C VAL A 387 13.13 9.43 0.13
N LEU A 388 14.26 9.88 -0.43
CA LEU A 388 14.29 10.49 -1.76
C LEU A 388 13.84 9.53 -2.86
N ASP A 389 14.30 8.28 -2.82
CA ASP A 389 13.92 7.27 -3.80
C ASP A 389 12.43 6.92 -3.70
N ILE A 390 11.91 6.63 -2.50
CA ILE A 390 10.49 6.29 -2.33
C ILE A 390 9.58 7.47 -2.70
N LYS A 391 9.95 8.72 -2.39
CA LYS A 391 9.19 9.90 -2.82
C LYS A 391 9.05 9.96 -4.34
N LYS A 392 10.12 9.65 -5.08
CA LYS A 392 10.07 9.57 -6.55
C LYS A 392 9.12 8.46 -7.01
N LYS A 393 9.23 7.27 -6.43
CA LYS A 393 8.40 6.11 -6.79
C LYS A 393 6.92 6.32 -6.47
N LEU A 394 6.60 6.91 -5.32
CA LEU A 394 5.23 7.27 -4.93
C LEU A 394 4.64 8.34 -5.86
N LYS A 395 5.42 9.35 -6.28
CA LYS A 395 4.95 10.33 -7.27
C LYS A 395 4.63 9.68 -8.62
N GLN A 396 5.43 8.69 -9.03
CA GLN A 396 5.23 7.94 -10.27
C GLN A 396 4.01 7.00 -10.21
N SER A 397 3.56 6.59 -9.01
CA SER A 397 2.38 5.73 -8.86
C SER A 397 1.05 6.48 -8.78
N LYS A 398 1.06 7.82 -8.84
CA LYS A 398 -0.16 8.62 -8.96
C LYS A 398 -0.88 8.32 -10.26
N LYS A 399 -2.23 8.39 -10.23
CA LYS A 399 -3.11 8.07 -11.37
C LYS A 399 -2.96 6.67 -11.95
N PHE A 400 -2.31 5.75 -11.23
CA PHE A 400 -2.02 4.42 -11.74
C PHE A 400 -3.30 3.66 -12.14
N TRP A 401 -4.35 3.73 -11.32
CA TRP A 401 -5.57 2.96 -11.54
C TRP A 401 -6.44 3.53 -12.67
N SER A 402 -6.46 4.86 -12.84
CA SER A 402 -7.15 5.50 -13.97
C SER A 402 -6.40 5.31 -15.29
N ASN A 403 -5.07 5.26 -15.27
CA ASN A 403 -4.25 5.15 -16.49
C ASN A 403 -4.04 3.69 -16.95
N LEU A 404 -4.45 2.70 -16.16
CA LEU A 404 -4.26 1.28 -16.48
C LEU A 404 -4.85 0.88 -17.85
N PRO A 405 -6.05 1.32 -18.25
CA PRO A 405 -6.57 1.09 -19.61
C PRO A 405 -5.65 1.62 -20.71
N ASP A 406 -5.07 2.80 -20.50
CA ASP A 406 -4.23 3.47 -21.50
C ASP A 406 -2.90 2.74 -21.68
N GLU A 407 -2.25 2.35 -20.58
CA GLU A 407 -1.04 1.54 -20.61
C GLU A 407 -1.28 0.18 -21.30
N ILE A 408 -2.40 -0.49 -21.00
CA ILE A 408 -2.73 -1.79 -21.61
C ILE A 408 -2.96 -1.66 -23.12
N CYS A 409 -3.69 -0.64 -23.58
CA CYS A 409 -3.99 -0.48 -25.01
C CYS A 409 -2.79 -0.06 -25.87
N ILE A 410 -1.74 0.50 -25.25
CA ILE A 410 -0.48 0.86 -25.91
C ILE A 410 0.53 -0.29 -25.85
N LYS A 411 0.51 -1.08 -24.77
CA LYS A 411 1.45 -2.19 -24.54
C LYS A 411 1.42 -3.23 -25.66
N ASP A 412 2.62 -3.72 -26.02
CA ASP A 412 2.85 -4.75 -27.04
C ASP A 412 2.16 -4.51 -28.39
N LYS A 413 1.85 -3.23 -28.70
CA LYS A 413 1.06 -2.83 -29.87
C LYS A 413 -0.25 -3.62 -29.95
N LEU A 414 -1.00 -3.71 -28.84
CA LEU A 414 -2.30 -4.38 -28.81
C LEU A 414 -3.27 -3.77 -29.82
N THR A 415 -3.14 -2.48 -30.10
CA THR A 415 -3.98 -1.72 -31.03
C THR A 415 -3.27 -1.47 -32.37
N GLU A 416 -4.06 -1.25 -33.43
CA GLU A 416 -3.56 -0.81 -34.73
C GLU A 416 -3.39 0.71 -34.77
N SER A 417 -2.33 1.19 -35.42
CA SER A 417 -2.04 2.64 -35.53
C SER A 417 -2.85 3.31 -36.63
N ASP A 418 -3.23 2.55 -37.66
CA ASP A 418 -4.09 3.02 -38.75
C ASP A 418 -5.57 2.90 -38.35
N GLU A 419 -6.23 4.04 -38.15
CA GLU A 419 -7.64 4.12 -37.75
C GLU A 419 -8.61 3.51 -38.77
N GLU A 420 -8.22 3.33 -40.04
CA GLU A 420 -9.09 2.76 -41.07
C GLU A 420 -8.87 1.25 -41.24
N GLN A 421 -7.71 0.75 -40.82
CA GLN A 421 -7.29 -0.65 -41.02
C GLN A 421 -7.36 -1.49 -39.73
N CYS A 422 -8.23 -1.10 -38.79
CA CYS A 422 -8.39 -1.73 -37.49
C CYS A 422 -9.75 -2.43 -37.32
N TRP A 423 -9.85 -3.31 -36.32
CA TRP A 423 -11.10 -3.96 -35.94
C TRP A 423 -11.95 -3.06 -35.04
N ASN A 424 -13.18 -2.76 -35.45
CA ASN A 424 -14.10 -1.85 -34.75
C ASN A 424 -15.26 -2.55 -34.02
N SER A 425 -15.09 -3.82 -33.66
CA SER A 425 -16.08 -4.75 -33.08
C SER A 425 -16.95 -5.55 -34.06
N HIS A 426 -17.05 -5.14 -35.33
CA HIS A 426 -17.85 -5.85 -36.34
C HIS A 426 -17.15 -6.04 -37.69
N ALA A 427 -16.30 -5.10 -38.09
CA ALA A 427 -15.59 -5.16 -39.37
C ALA A 427 -14.20 -4.50 -39.28
N LYS A 428 -13.44 -4.62 -40.37
CA LYS A 428 -12.23 -3.82 -40.61
C LYS A 428 -12.65 -2.44 -41.10
N ALA A 429 -12.67 -1.46 -40.20
CA ALA A 429 -13.09 -0.10 -40.48
C ALA A 429 -12.79 0.81 -39.27
N ARG A 430 -13.04 2.11 -39.43
CA ARG A 430 -12.94 3.09 -38.35
C ARG A 430 -13.90 2.80 -37.20
N TYR A 431 -13.42 3.04 -35.97
CA TYR A 431 -14.24 3.07 -34.77
C TYR A 431 -14.73 4.49 -34.48
N PHE A 432 -16.05 4.69 -34.54
CA PHE A 432 -16.69 5.99 -34.37
C PHE A 432 -17.06 6.39 -32.94
N PRO A 433 -17.44 5.47 -32.02
CA PRO A 433 -17.83 5.88 -30.68
C PRO A 433 -16.69 6.60 -29.93
N GLU A 434 -17.07 7.61 -29.16
CA GLU A 434 -16.13 8.32 -28.30
C GLU A 434 -15.69 7.47 -27.11
N VAL A 435 -14.54 7.81 -26.55
CA VAL A 435 -14.00 7.11 -25.38
C VAL A 435 -14.73 7.59 -24.12
N VAL A 436 -15.36 6.66 -23.41
CA VAL A 436 -16.03 6.95 -22.14
C VAL A 436 -15.03 7.32 -21.04
N LYS A 437 -15.45 8.11 -20.06
CA LYS A 437 -14.60 8.49 -18.91
C LYS A 437 -14.36 7.33 -17.96
N ASP A 438 -13.33 7.44 -17.12
CA ASP A 438 -12.97 6.43 -16.13
C ASP A 438 -13.95 6.35 -14.96
N GLY A 439 -13.94 5.22 -14.24
CA GLY A 439 -14.78 5.00 -13.06
C GLY A 439 -16.14 4.39 -13.38
N LEU A 440 -16.75 3.76 -12.37
CA LEU A 440 -17.94 2.92 -12.52
C LEU A 440 -19.14 3.70 -13.06
N THR A 441 -19.40 4.88 -12.49
CA THR A 441 -20.57 5.70 -12.84
C THR A 441 -20.57 6.17 -14.29
N ASN A 442 -19.40 6.32 -14.90
CA ASN A 442 -19.26 6.75 -16.29
C ASN A 442 -19.47 5.62 -17.31
N GLN A 443 -19.63 4.37 -16.86
CA GLN A 443 -19.83 3.21 -17.75
C GLN A 443 -21.29 2.96 -18.13
N LEU A 444 -22.24 3.74 -17.63
CA LEU A 444 -23.67 3.55 -17.90
C LEU A 444 -23.98 3.51 -19.41
N ASN A 445 -23.30 4.35 -20.18
CA ASN A 445 -23.46 4.48 -21.63
C ASN A 445 -22.27 3.90 -22.41
N ASN A 446 -21.48 3.01 -21.80
CA ASN A 446 -20.36 2.38 -22.50
C ASN A 446 -20.89 1.51 -23.66
N PRO A 447 -20.46 1.77 -24.92
CA PRO A 447 -20.99 1.05 -26.08
C PRO A 447 -20.52 -0.40 -26.17
N GLU A 448 -19.42 -0.77 -25.48
CA GLU A 448 -18.77 -2.07 -25.64
C GLU A 448 -18.99 -3.02 -24.46
N VAL A 449 -19.18 -2.47 -23.25
CA VAL A 449 -19.31 -3.26 -22.04
C VAL A 449 -20.56 -2.84 -21.28
N ALA A 450 -21.52 -3.77 -21.14
CA ALA A 450 -22.67 -3.58 -20.28
C ALA A 450 -22.25 -3.70 -18.81
N VAL A 451 -22.12 -2.58 -18.11
CA VAL A 451 -21.70 -2.50 -16.71
C VAL A 451 -22.89 -2.14 -15.81
N ASP A 452 -23.15 -2.97 -14.80
CA ASP A 452 -24.14 -2.66 -13.77
C ASP A 452 -23.54 -1.70 -12.73
N ILE A 453 -23.79 -0.41 -12.92
CA ILE A 453 -23.28 0.65 -12.03
C ILE A 453 -23.86 0.60 -10.61
N THR A 454 -24.96 -0.14 -10.40
CA THR A 454 -25.65 -0.25 -9.10
C THR A 454 -25.02 -1.30 -8.19
N ARG A 455 -24.15 -2.17 -8.75
CA ARG A 455 -23.49 -3.26 -8.04
C ARG A 455 -21.97 -3.11 -8.10
N PRO A 456 -21.40 -2.17 -7.33
CA PRO A 456 -19.95 -2.04 -7.25
C PRO A 456 -19.31 -3.29 -6.64
N ASP A 457 -18.08 -3.58 -7.05
CA ASP A 457 -17.33 -4.71 -6.49
C ASP A 457 -17.02 -4.48 -4.99
N THR A 458 -17.36 -5.47 -4.16
CA THR A 458 -17.25 -5.35 -2.70
C THR A 458 -15.80 -5.37 -2.23
N LEU A 459 -14.91 -6.11 -2.91
CA LEU A 459 -13.49 -6.14 -2.59
C LEU A 459 -12.85 -4.78 -2.87
N ILE A 460 -13.21 -4.16 -4.00
CA ILE A 460 -12.79 -2.82 -4.38
C ILE A 460 -13.24 -1.79 -3.35
N ARG A 461 -14.52 -1.82 -2.96
CA ARG A 461 -15.05 -0.91 -1.92
C ARG A 461 -14.35 -1.10 -0.58
N GLN A 462 -14.00 -2.34 -0.22
CA GLN A 462 -13.20 -2.62 0.97
C GLN A 462 -11.81 -2.01 0.87
N GLN A 463 -11.12 -2.13 -0.28
CA GLN A 463 -9.80 -1.54 -0.46
C GLN A 463 -9.82 0.00 -0.42
N ILE A 464 -10.87 0.63 -0.98
CA ILE A 464 -11.12 2.07 -0.86
C ILE A 464 -11.20 2.48 0.62
N MET A 465 -11.95 1.72 1.44
CA MET A 465 -12.04 1.99 2.87
C MET A 465 -10.70 1.77 3.60
N THR A 466 -9.95 0.73 3.25
CA THR A 466 -8.60 0.50 3.78
C THR A 466 -7.68 1.69 3.50
N LEU A 467 -7.66 2.18 2.25
CA LEU A 467 -6.90 3.38 1.88
C LEU A 467 -7.32 4.61 2.67
N ARG A 468 -8.64 4.84 2.83
CA ARG A 468 -9.16 5.96 3.63
C ARG A 468 -8.69 5.93 5.09
N VAL A 469 -8.81 4.76 5.73
CA VAL A 469 -8.36 4.58 7.12
C VAL A 469 -6.87 4.84 7.25
N MET A 470 -6.06 4.29 6.34
CA MET A 470 -4.61 4.50 6.36
C MET A 470 -4.23 5.95 6.05
N THR A 471 -4.94 6.61 5.14
CA THR A 471 -4.75 8.04 4.81
C THR A 471 -4.98 8.91 6.04
N ASN A 472 -6.04 8.64 6.81
CA ASN A 472 -6.31 9.36 8.05
C ASN A 472 -5.21 9.11 9.10
N LYS A 473 -4.71 7.87 9.21
CA LYS A 473 -3.57 7.54 10.08
C LYS A 473 -2.31 8.33 9.69
N LEU A 474 -1.96 8.36 8.41
CA LEU A 474 -0.82 9.11 7.89
C LEU A 474 -0.93 10.61 8.17
N ARG A 475 -2.12 11.20 7.95
CA ARG A 475 -2.36 12.63 8.24
C ARG A 475 -2.21 12.97 9.72
N ASN A 476 -2.68 12.09 10.62
CA ASN A 476 -2.49 12.30 12.04
C ASN A 476 -1.03 12.09 12.47
N ALA A 477 -0.34 11.11 11.90
CA ALA A 477 1.09 10.91 12.12
C ALA A 477 1.92 12.12 11.67
N TYR A 478 1.56 12.75 10.54
CA TYR A 478 2.19 14.00 10.09
C TYR A 478 2.06 15.15 11.10
N ASN A 479 0.95 15.19 11.84
CA ASN A 479 0.70 16.15 12.92
C ASN A 479 1.34 15.74 14.26
N GLY A 480 1.95 14.55 14.33
CA GLY A 480 2.55 14.00 15.55
C GLY A 480 1.55 13.36 16.51
N ASN A 481 0.34 13.04 16.05
CA ASN A 481 -0.69 12.39 16.85
C ASN A 481 -0.69 10.88 16.63
N ASP A 482 -0.61 10.11 17.72
CA ASP A 482 -0.75 8.66 17.70
C ASP A 482 -2.23 8.25 17.76
N ILE A 483 -2.77 7.66 16.68
CA ILE A 483 -4.13 7.09 16.69
C ILE A 483 -4.12 5.65 17.20
N PHE A 484 -2.99 4.95 17.22
CA PHE A 484 -2.96 3.52 17.61
C PHE A 484 -3.39 3.29 19.06
N PHE A 485 -3.32 4.34 19.89
CA PHE A 485 -3.75 4.32 21.29
C PHE A 485 -5.07 5.05 21.58
N GLN A 486 -5.64 5.77 20.60
CA GLN A 486 -6.97 6.36 20.77
C GLN A 486 -8.05 5.31 20.47
N ASP A 487 -8.49 4.66 21.56
CA ASP A 487 -9.81 4.06 21.80
C ASP A 487 -9.91 2.53 21.97
N SER A 488 -9.54 2.06 23.16
CA SER A 488 -10.28 0.97 23.83
C SER A 488 -11.36 1.50 24.79
N SER A 489 -11.46 2.82 25.03
CA SER A 489 -12.47 3.41 25.94
C SER A 489 -13.47 4.37 25.29
N LYS A 490 -13.20 5.03 24.16
CA LYS A 490 -14.17 5.98 23.54
C LYS A 490 -14.77 5.55 22.19
N SER A 491 -14.21 4.55 21.50
CA SER A 491 -14.77 4.04 20.24
C SER A 491 -16.02 3.18 20.45
N ALA A 492 -16.24 2.66 21.66
CA ALA A 492 -17.52 2.03 22.02
C ALA A 492 -18.67 3.04 22.09
N ALA A 493 -18.39 4.32 22.38
CA ALA A 493 -19.43 5.36 22.51
C ALA A 493 -19.77 6.05 21.18
N LEU A 494 -18.83 6.11 20.23
CA LEU A 494 -19.04 6.77 18.93
C LEU A 494 -19.66 5.87 17.86
N CYS A 495 -19.53 4.54 17.97
CA CYS A 495 -20.19 3.60 17.04
C CYS A 495 -21.71 3.43 17.29
N SER A 496 -22.22 3.86 18.45
CA SER A 496 -23.64 3.70 18.81
C SER A 496 -24.54 4.85 18.33
N LYS A 497 -24.00 6.00 17.90
CA LYS A 497 -24.79 7.22 17.64
C LYS A 497 -24.98 7.61 16.17
N ARG A 498 -24.81 6.70 15.21
CA ARG A 498 -24.97 7.09 13.79
C ARG A 498 -25.60 6.07 12.85
N TYR A 499 -26.75 5.50 13.21
CA TYR A 499 -27.76 5.01 12.26
C TYR A 499 -29.15 5.00 12.92
N PRO A 500 -30.15 5.80 12.47
CA PRO A 500 -31.54 5.48 12.76
C PRO A 500 -31.95 4.34 11.83
N VAL A 501 -32.16 3.15 12.41
CA VAL A 501 -32.84 2.05 11.74
C VAL A 501 -34.30 2.49 11.53
N LEU A 502 -34.69 2.68 10.27
CA LEU A 502 -36.09 2.75 9.86
C LEU A 502 -36.71 1.36 10.05
N SER A 503 -37.29 1.13 11.23
CA SER A 503 -38.17 0.00 11.48
C SER A 503 -39.58 0.33 10.98
N VAL A 504 -39.91 -0.13 9.78
CA VAL A 504 -41.31 -0.23 9.33
C VAL A 504 -41.91 -1.45 10.01
N VAL A 505 -42.70 -1.22 11.06
CA VAL A 505 -43.49 -2.25 11.74
C VAL A 505 -44.94 -2.13 11.28
N HIS A 506 -45.45 -3.22 10.72
CA HIS A 506 -46.85 -3.51 10.44
C HIS A 506 -47.75 -3.20 11.66
N TYR A 507 -48.83 -2.45 11.43
CA TYR A 507 -49.98 -2.38 12.34
C TYR A 507 -51.21 -3.01 11.64
N LEU A 508 -51.50 -4.25 12.03
CA LEU A 508 -52.84 -4.82 12.23
C LEU A 508 -52.99 -4.81 13.78
N ASP A 509 -54.08 -4.50 14.47
CA ASP A 509 -55.53 -4.47 14.21
C ASP A 509 -56.23 -3.84 15.46
N GLN A 510 -57.57 -3.71 15.43
CA GLN A 510 -58.54 -3.31 16.50
C GLN A 510 -58.78 -1.79 16.66
N GLY A 511 -59.99 -1.21 16.57
CA GLY A 511 -61.43 -1.57 16.45
C GLY A 511 -62.22 -0.25 16.68
N PRO A 512 -63.58 -0.18 16.72
CA PRO A 512 -64.60 -1.22 16.75
C PRO A 512 -65.35 -1.47 15.43
#